data_AF-X1NBD8-F1
#
_entry.id   AF-X1NBD8-F1
#
_cell.length_a   1.000
_cell.length_b   1.000
_cell.length_c   1.000
_cell.angle_alpha   90.00
_cell.angle_beta   90.00
_cell.angle_gamma   90.00
#
_symmetry.space_group_name_H-M   'P 1'
#
loop_
_entity.id
_entity.type
_entity.pdbx_description
1 polymer ?
#
loop_
_entity_poly.entity_id
_entity_poly.type
_entity_poly.pdbx_seq_one_letter_code
_entity_poly.pdbx_strand_id
1 'polypeptide(L)' 'METPKGERFSDLRVEQAVAAGAEVLVTSCPYCITNFEDSRLVLNYSEVIEVKDITEILQEVI' A
#
# COMPACT_ATOMS: atom_id res chain seq x y z
N MET A 1 -21.18 4.99 6.24
CA MET A 1 -21.31 4.20 5.01
C MET A 1 -20.02 3.45 4.83
N GLU A 2 -20.05 2.12 4.79
CA GLU A 2 -18.86 1.32 4.44
C GLU A 2 -18.70 1.31 2.92
N THR A 3 -17.51 1.62 2.43
CA THR A 3 -17.20 1.55 1.00
C THR A 3 -17.03 0.09 0.58
N PRO A 4 -17.69 -0.37 -0.50
CA PRO A 4 -17.54 -1.74 -0.99
C PRO A 4 -16.08 -2.12 -1.23
N LYS A 5 -15.79 -3.42 -1.06
CA LYS A 5 -14.48 -4.01 -1.36
C LYS A 5 -14.18 -3.84 -2.86
N GLY A 6 -13.02 -3.29 -3.23
CA GLY A 6 -12.68 -2.91 -4.62
C GLY A 6 -13.03 -1.46 -4.97
N GLU A 7 -13.86 -0.78 -4.18
CA GLU A 7 -14.16 0.65 -4.34
C GLU A 7 -13.46 1.50 -3.28
N ARG A 8 -12.66 0.89 -2.39
CA ARG A 8 -11.90 1.61 -1.38
C ARG A 8 -10.82 2.43 -2.07
N PHE A 9 -10.59 3.64 -1.58
CA PHE A 9 -9.48 4.45 -2.07
C PHE A 9 -8.13 3.75 -1.91
N SER A 10 -7.95 2.93 -0.87
CA SER A 10 -6.73 2.15 -0.69
C SER A 10 -6.55 1.09 -1.76
N ASP A 11 -7.61 0.40 -2.17
CA ASP A 11 -7.58 -0.58 -3.26
C ASP A 11 -7.12 0.09 -4.56
N LEU A 12 -7.75 1.21 -4.92
CA LEU A 12 -7.41 2.00 -6.12
C LEU A 12 -5.96 2.46 -6.12
N ARG A 13 -5.41 2.86 -4.97
CA ARG A 13 -4.02 3.35 -4.87
C ARG A 13 -3.00 2.22 -4.96
N VAL A 14 -3.29 1.07 -4.36
CA VAL A 14 -2.43 -0.11 -4.48
C VAL A 14 -2.39 -0.58 -5.94
N GLU A 15 -3.54 -0.69 -6.60
CA GLU A 15 -3.61 -1.05 -8.03
C GLU A 15 -2.84 -0.08 -8.92
N GLN A 16 -2.97 1.23 -8.66
CA GLN A 16 -2.21 2.26 -9.40
C GLN A 16 -0.70 2.12 -9.20
N ALA A 17 -0.25 1.83 -7.99
CA ALA A 17 1.17 1.64 -7.69
C ALA A 17 1.73 0.41 -8.41
N VAL A 18 1.00 -0.72 -8.37
CA VAL A 18 1.36 -1.94 -9.11
C VAL A 18 1.38 -1.68 -10.63
N ALA A 19 0.38 -0.97 -11.16
CA ALA A 19 0.32 -0.63 -12.59
C ALA A 19 1.46 0.30 -13.04
N ALA A 20 2.02 1.10 -12.14
CA ALA A 20 3.20 1.92 -12.38
C ALA A 20 4.52 1.13 -12.32
N GLY A 21 4.48 -0.16 -11.96
CA GLY A 21 5.65 -1.01 -11.76
C GLY A 21 6.40 -0.71 -10.46
N ALA A 22 5.73 -0.12 -9.46
CA ALA A 22 6.35 0.13 -8.17
C ALA A 22 6.49 -1.17 -7.36
N GLU A 23 7.70 -1.43 -6.85
CA GLU A 23 7.97 -2.54 -5.94
C GLU A 23 7.63 -2.20 -4.49
N VAL A 24 7.65 -0.90 -4.14
CA VAL A 24 7.39 -0.39 -2.79
C VAL A 24 6.46 0.83 -2.84
N LEU A 25 5.37 0.79 -2.07
CA LEU A 25 4.46 1.89 -1.80
C LEU A 25 4.77 2.51 -0.44
N VAL A 26 5.31 3.72 -0.43
CA VAL A 26 5.75 4.40 0.80
C VAL A 26 4.73 5.45 1.24
N THR A 27 4.49 5.55 2.55
CA THR A 27 3.63 6.57 3.16
C THR A 27 4.20 7.01 4.51
N SER A 28 3.80 8.17 5.02
CA SER A 28 4.10 8.63 6.39
C SER A 28 2.88 8.62 7.31
N CYS A 29 1.72 8.19 6.80
CA CYS A 29 0.48 8.12 7.55
C CYS A 29 0.25 6.70 8.07
N PRO A 30 0.21 6.47 9.40
CA PRO A 30 0.07 5.12 9.97
C PRO A 30 -1.28 4.47 9.60
N TYR A 31 -2.35 5.24 9.45
CA TYR A 31 -3.63 4.71 8.98
C TYR A 31 -3.56 4.22 7.53
N CYS A 32 -2.79 4.92 6.69
CA CYS A 32 -2.60 4.50 5.30
C CYS A 32 -1.81 3.20 5.23
N ILE A 33 -0.84 2.99 6.13
CA ILE A 33 -0.10 1.72 6.21
C ILE A 33 -1.08 0.57 6.44
N THR A 34 -1.89 0.63 7.51
CA THR A 34 -2.89 -0.41 7.79
C THR A 34 -3.84 -0.62 6.61
N ASN A 35 -4.37 0.46 6.03
CA ASN A 35 -5.33 0.34 4.93
C ASN A 35 -4.70 -0.24 3.65
N PHE A 36 -3.46 0.14 3.31
CA PHE A 36 -2.78 -0.40 2.14
C PHE A 36 -2.34 -1.85 2.35
N GLU A 37 -1.92 -2.20 3.57
CA GLU A 37 -1.62 -3.59 3.95
C GLU A 37 -2.86 -4.49 3.80
N ASP A 38 -4.00 -4.06 4.35
CA ASP A 38 -5.27 -4.76 4.19
C ASP A 38 -5.68 -4.88 2.72
N SER A 39 -5.55 -3.78 1.95
CA SER A 39 -5.88 -3.76 0.52
C SER A 39 -4.97 -4.68 -0.29
N ARG A 40 -3.65 -4.66 -0.09
CA ARG A 40 -2.75 -5.56 -0.84
C ARG A 40 -3.00 -7.03 -0.51
N LEU A 41 -3.38 -7.36 0.73
CA LEU A 41 -3.78 -8.72 1.09
C LEU A 41 -5.06 -9.13 0.35
N VAL A 42 -6.07 -8.28 0.39
CA VAL A 42 -7.38 -8.49 -0.24
C VAL A 42 -7.28 -8.67 -1.76
N LEU A 43 -6.41 -7.90 -2.40
CA LEU A 43 -6.19 -7.93 -3.85
C LEU A 43 -5.20 -9.02 -4.30
N ASN A 44 -4.66 -9.82 -3.36
CA ASN A 44 -3.63 -10.84 -3.59
C ASN A 44 -2.31 -10.27 -4.15
N TYR A 45 -1.92 -9.10 -3.66
CA TYR A 45 -0.67 -8.40 -4.00
C TYR A 45 0.39 -8.45 -2.90
N SER A 46 0.23 -9.32 -1.89
CA SER A 46 1.21 -9.49 -0.80
C SER A 46 2.62 -9.78 -1.29
N GLU A 47 2.76 -10.51 -2.41
CA GLU A 47 4.05 -10.84 -3.05
C GLU A 47 4.41 -9.91 -4.21
N VAL A 48 3.59 -8.89 -4.49
CA VAL A 48 3.73 -8.01 -5.67
C VAL A 48 4.23 -6.62 -5.29
N ILE A 49 3.81 -6.10 -4.14
CA ILE A 49 4.20 -4.76 -3.68
C ILE A 49 4.34 -4.73 -2.16
N GLU A 50 5.39 -4.08 -1.68
CA GLU A 50 5.61 -3.80 -0.26
C GLU A 50 4.98 -2.46 0.15
N VAL A 51 4.47 -2.37 1.38
CA VAL A 51 4.04 -1.10 1.98
C VAL A 51 5.01 -0.76 3.10
N LYS A 52 5.58 0.45 3.08
CA LYS A 52 6.55 0.89 4.09
C LYS A 52 6.23 2.28 4.63
N ASP A 53 6.61 2.51 5.89
CA ASP A 53 6.74 3.87 6.41
C ASP A 53 7.98 4.55 5.81
N ILE A 54 7.91 5.87 5.63
CA ILE A 54 9.05 6.65 5.12
C ILE A 54 10.30 6.52 6.01
N THR A 55 10.14 6.31 7.32
CA THR A 55 11.25 6.14 8.25
C THR A 55 12.01 4.83 8.04
N GLU A 56 11.34 3.76 7.56
CA GLU A 56 12.00 2.50 7.21
C GLU A 56 12.95 2.69 6.02
N ILE A 57 12.51 3.45 5.01
CA ILE A 57 13.36 3.82 3.87
C ILE A 57 14.58 4.62 4.31
N LEU A 58 14.39 5.58 5.23
CA LEU A 58 15.50 6.37 5.77
C LEU A 58 16.49 5.48 6.55
N GLN A 59 16.00 4.48 7.28
CA GLN A 59 16.84 3.57 8.03
C GLN A 59 17.65 2.62 7.13
N GLU A 60 17.14 2.26 5.95
CA GLU A 60 17.85 1.39 4.99
C GLU A 60 19.08 2.06 4.34
N VAL A 61 19.17 3.39 4.37
CA VAL A 61 20.21 4.17 3.69
C VAL A 61 21.21 4.86 4.63
N ILE A 62 21.12 4.62 5.94
CA ILE A 62 22.02 5.16 6.98
C ILE A 62 22.83 4.01 7.57
#